data_AF-A0AAJ6UZ51-F1
#
_entry.id   AF-A0AAJ6UZ51-F1
#
_cell.length_a   1.000
_cell.length_b   1.000
_cell.length_c   1.000
_cell.angle_alpha   90.00
_cell.angle_beta   90.00
_cell.angle_gamma   90.00
#
_symmetry.space_group_name_H-M   'P 1'
#
loop_
_entity.id
_entity.type
_entity.pdbx_description
1 polymer ?
#
loop_
_entity_poly.entity_id
_entity_poly.type
_entity_poly.pdbx_seq_one_letter_code
_entity_poly.pdbx_strand_id
1 'polypeptide(L)'
;MRRGESLRFEDVMILDQSVLLGAADMYDRHRDMRLDVDNMSYEELLALEERIGNVSTGLSEETIVNNLKQQKYSVAVGAKVEAEPCCICQEEYNDGEDLGTLDCGHDFHVECVKQWLMHKNWCPICKTTGLAT
;
A
#
# COMPACT_ATOMS: atom_id res chain seq x y z
N MET A 1 -55.43 15.60 -31.64
CA MET A 1 -55.09 16.66 -30.66
C MET A 1 -55.71 16.31 -29.32
N ARG A 2 -54.98 16.66 -28.25
CA ARG A 2 -55.28 16.59 -26.80
C ARG A 2 -54.92 15.25 -26.13
N ARG A 3 -54.17 15.21 -25.02
CA ARG A 3 -53.24 16.17 -24.39
C ARG A 3 -52.49 15.28 -23.37
N GLY A 4 -51.17 15.20 -23.46
CA GLY A 4 -50.37 14.49 -22.46
C GLY A 4 -50.52 15.18 -21.12
N GLU A 5 -50.91 14.41 -20.10
CA GLU A 5 -50.91 14.89 -18.72
C GLU A 5 -49.48 14.79 -18.19
N SER A 6 -48.93 15.96 -17.88
CA SER A 6 -47.60 16.15 -17.33
C SER A 6 -47.57 15.62 -15.90
N LEU A 7 -47.08 14.40 -15.71
CA LEU A 7 -46.63 13.98 -14.38
C LEU A 7 -45.43 14.84 -14.00
N ARG A 8 -45.48 15.44 -12.80
CA ARG A 8 -44.48 16.43 -12.41
C ARG A 8 -43.20 15.73 -12.00
N PHE A 9 -42.09 16.42 -12.25
CA PHE A 9 -40.71 15.98 -12.03
C PHE A 9 -40.43 15.47 -10.59
N GLU A 10 -41.31 15.79 -9.64
CA GLU A 10 -41.18 15.44 -8.22
C GLU A 10 -41.74 14.04 -7.90
N ASP A 11 -42.51 13.42 -8.80
CA ASP A 11 -43.18 12.13 -8.56
C ASP A 11 -42.32 10.89 -8.91
N VAL A 12 -41.13 11.09 -9.52
CA VAL A 12 -40.21 9.98 -9.90
C VAL A 12 -39.28 9.59 -8.74
N MET A 13 -39.32 10.30 -7.61
CA MET A 13 -38.39 10.13 -6.50
C MET A 13 -38.78 9.02 -5.50
N ILE A 14 -39.86 8.26 -5.76
CA ILE A 14 -40.46 7.35 -4.76
C ILE A 14 -40.24 5.84 -5.07
N LEU A 15 -39.76 5.46 -6.24
CA LEU A 15 -39.53 4.04 -6.58
C LEU A 15 -38.07 3.76 -6.92
N ASP A 16 -37.29 3.50 -5.87
CA ASP A 16 -36.56 2.24 -5.67
C ASP A 16 -35.20 2.50 -5.01
N GLN A 17 -35.14 2.17 -3.72
CA GLN A 17 -33.94 2.30 -2.88
C GLN A 17 -32.82 1.32 -3.32
N SER A 18 -33.11 0.42 -4.26
CA SER A 18 -32.14 -0.46 -4.93
C SER A 18 -31.39 0.25 -6.08
N VAL A 19 -31.99 1.26 -6.72
CA VAL A 19 -31.33 2.03 -7.79
C VAL A 19 -30.41 3.11 -7.18
N LEU A 20 -30.75 3.64 -6.00
CA LEU A 20 -29.93 4.64 -5.32
C LEU A 20 -28.60 4.11 -4.78
N LEU A 21 -28.49 2.83 -4.40
CA LEU A 21 -27.20 2.26 -4.00
C LEU A 21 -26.27 1.95 -5.19
N GLY A 22 -26.79 1.93 -6.42
CA GLY A 22 -25.99 1.90 -7.65
C GLY A 22 -25.74 3.28 -8.27
N ALA A 23 -26.52 4.29 -7.87
CA ALA A 23 -26.49 5.67 -8.38
C ALA A 23 -25.94 6.71 -7.40
N ALA A 24 -25.55 6.31 -6.19
CA ALA A 24 -24.88 7.21 -5.25
C ALA A 24 -23.37 7.36 -5.52
N ASP A 25 -22.83 6.69 -6.54
CA ASP A 25 -21.43 6.80 -6.98
C ASP A 25 -21.28 7.65 -8.27
N MET A 26 -22.30 8.45 -8.61
CA MET A 26 -22.38 9.16 -9.91
C MET A 26 -21.51 10.42 -10.01
N TYR A 27 -20.95 10.91 -8.91
CA TYR A 27 -20.05 12.05 -8.93
C TYR A 27 -18.90 11.78 -7.98
N ASP A 28 -17.95 10.93 -8.40
CA ASP A 28 -16.58 11.11 -7.94
C ASP A 28 -16.18 12.55 -8.29
N ARG A 29 -16.31 13.43 -7.29
CA ARG A 29 -16.09 14.88 -7.40
C ARG A 29 -14.66 15.21 -7.84
N HIS A 30 -13.77 14.22 -7.82
CA HIS A 30 -12.36 14.34 -8.18
C HIS A 30 -12.01 13.53 -9.44
N ARG A 31 -13.01 13.09 -10.23
CA ARG A 31 -12.77 12.34 -11.49
C ARG A 31 -11.81 13.07 -12.43
N ASP A 32 -11.84 14.39 -12.44
CA ASP A 32 -10.96 15.30 -13.20
C ASP A 32 -9.52 15.35 -12.68
N MET A 33 -9.29 14.96 -11.42
CA MET A 33 -7.95 14.86 -10.82
C MET A 33 -7.32 13.48 -11.00
N ARG A 34 -8.07 12.48 -11.48
CA ARG A 34 -7.54 11.13 -11.72
C ARG A 34 -6.75 11.10 -13.02
N LEU A 35 -5.49 10.70 -12.92
CA LEU A 35 -4.64 10.45 -14.07
C LEU A 35 -4.96 9.07 -14.64
N ASP A 36 -5.25 8.99 -15.94
CA ASP A 36 -5.47 7.73 -16.66
C ASP A 36 -4.13 7.15 -17.11
N VAL A 37 -3.38 6.59 -16.15
CA VAL A 37 -2.01 6.10 -16.36
C VAL A 37 -1.93 5.02 -17.45
N ASP A 38 -2.99 4.23 -17.64
CA ASP A 38 -3.03 3.12 -18.58
C ASP A 38 -3.11 3.57 -20.06
N ASN A 39 -3.52 4.82 -20.32
CA ASN A 39 -3.69 5.37 -21.67
C ASN A 39 -2.75 6.56 -21.97
N MET A 40 -1.73 6.80 -21.15
CA MET A 40 -0.75 7.86 -21.40
C MET A 40 0.33 7.45 -22.40
N SER A 41 0.77 8.38 -23.24
CA SER A 41 1.92 8.19 -24.10
C SER A 41 3.23 8.15 -23.30
N TYR A 42 4.28 7.55 -23.87
CA TYR A 42 5.61 7.49 -23.25
C TYR A 42 6.17 8.88 -22.91
N GLU A 43 5.96 9.88 -23.78
CA GLU A 43 6.40 11.26 -23.53
C GLU A 43 5.67 11.90 -22.34
N GLU A 44 4.37 11.65 -22.21
CA GLU A 44 3.60 12.13 -21.07
C GLU A 44 4.01 11.44 -19.76
N LEU A 45 4.31 10.14 -19.78
CA LEU A 45 4.83 9.41 -18.62
C LEU A 45 6.20 9.94 -18.16
N LEU A 46 7.11 10.28 -19.08
CA LEU A 46 8.38 10.93 -18.76
C LEU A 46 8.16 12.32 -18.14
N ALA A 47 7.24 13.12 -18.70
CA ALA A 47 6.88 14.41 -18.14
C ALA A 47 6.25 14.28 -16.74
N LEU A 48 5.52 13.19 -16.46
CA LEU A 48 5.04 12.89 -15.10
C LEU A 48 6.17 12.60 -14.14
N GLU A 49 7.15 11.78 -14.53
CA GLU A 49 8.31 11.45 -13.70
C GLU A 49 9.10 12.71 -13.33
N GLU A 50 9.37 13.59 -14.30
CA GLU A 50 10.08 14.86 -14.05
C GLU A 50 9.27 15.78 -13.12
N ARG A 51 7.94 15.84 -13.32
CA ARG A 51 7.06 16.72 -12.55
C ARG A 51 6.85 16.26 -11.11
N ILE A 52 6.71 14.96 -10.88
CA ILE A 52 6.50 14.38 -9.54
C ILE A 52 7.85 14.23 -8.83
N GLY A 53 8.91 13.92 -9.58
CA GLY A 53 10.24 13.66 -9.06
C GLY A 53 10.35 12.36 -8.27
N ASN A 54 11.54 12.11 -7.73
CA ASN A 54 11.77 10.99 -6.82
C ASN A 54 11.52 11.40 -5.37
N VAL A 55 10.62 10.71 -4.69
CA VAL A 55 10.40 10.89 -3.25
C VAL A 55 11.11 9.76 -2.50
N SER A 56 12.32 10.04 -2.01
CA SER A 56 12.99 9.16 -1.05
C SER A 56 12.46 9.47 0.35
N THR A 57 11.72 8.52 0.93
CA THR A 57 11.29 8.54 2.33
C THR A 57 12.11 7.56 3.17
N GLY A 58 13.28 7.18 2.68
CA GLY A 58 14.20 6.25 3.34
C GLY A 58 14.97 6.90 4.48
N LEU A 59 15.62 6.06 5.28
CA LEU A 59 16.50 6.45 6.38
C LEU A 59 17.97 6.29 5.98
N SER A 60 18.85 7.04 6.65
CA SER A 60 20.29 6.81 6.51
C SER A 60 20.69 5.47 7.13
N GLU A 61 21.75 4.86 6.60
CA GLU A 61 22.24 3.57 7.06
C GLU A 61 22.55 3.57 8.56
N GLU A 62 23.16 4.66 9.05
CA GLU A 62 23.46 4.87 10.47
C GLU A 62 22.19 4.86 11.35
N THR A 63 21.11 5.52 10.92
CA THR A 63 19.86 5.55 11.66
C THR A 63 19.21 4.17 11.69
N ILE A 64 19.28 3.41 10.59
CA ILE A 64 18.74 2.05 10.53
C ILE A 64 19.50 1.13 11.48
N VAL A 65 20.84 1.12 11.43
CA VAL A 65 21.66 0.25 12.29
C VAL A 65 21.44 0.55 13.77
N ASN A 66 21.27 1.83 14.13
CA ASN A 66 21.07 2.24 15.53
C ASN A 66 19.67 1.92 16.07
N ASN A 67 18.62 1.88 15.23
CA ASN A 67 17.24 1.73 15.68
C ASN A 67 16.60 0.38 15.34
N LEU A 68 17.15 -0.37 14.38
CA LEU A 68 16.61 -1.67 13.99
C LEU A 68 16.89 -2.72 15.08
N LYS A 69 15.82 -3.34 15.59
CA LYS A 69 15.92 -4.45 16.54
C LYS A 69 16.36 -5.71 15.78
N GLN A 70 17.38 -6.38 16.30
CA GLN A 70 17.91 -7.59 15.69
C GLN A 70 17.77 -8.78 16.64
N GLN A 71 17.36 -9.93 16.10
CA GLN A 71 17.27 -11.19 16.81
C GLN A 71 17.74 -12.35 15.93
N LYS A 72 18.17 -13.45 16.55
CA LYS A 72 18.53 -14.67 15.83
C LYS A 72 17.30 -15.52 15.60
N TYR A 73 17.08 -15.97 14.37
CA TYR A 73 16.09 -17.01 14.11
C TYR A 73 16.56 -18.31 14.74
N SER A 74 15.69 -18.98 15.48
CA SER A 74 15.97 -20.29 16.05
C SER A 74 14.82 -21.24 15.80
N VAL A 75 15.13 -22.41 15.26
CA VAL A 75 14.12 -23.45 15.05
C VAL A 75 13.94 -24.20 16.36
N ALA A 76 12.84 -23.93 17.08
CA ALA A 76 12.50 -24.70 18.26
C ALA A 76 12.22 -26.16 17.85
N VAL A 77 13.09 -27.08 18.26
CA VAL A 77 12.95 -28.52 18.05
C VAL A 77 11.64 -28.99 18.70
N GLY A 78 10.55 -29.06 17.92
CA GLY A 78 9.23 -29.52 18.36
C GLY A 78 8.05 -28.60 18.03
N ALA A 79 8.29 -27.36 17.62
CA ALA A 79 7.22 -26.45 17.18
C ALA A 79 7.43 -26.10 15.71
N LYS A 80 6.84 -26.91 14.82
CA LYS A 80 6.69 -26.57 13.40
C LYS A 80 5.60 -25.50 13.29
N VAL A 81 5.85 -24.31 13.83
CA VAL A 81 5.10 -23.13 13.42
C VAL A 81 5.59 -22.86 12.01
N GLU A 82 4.70 -22.95 11.03
CA GLU A 82 4.99 -22.57 9.65
C GLU A 82 5.37 -21.08 9.66
N ALA A 83 6.65 -20.79 9.89
CA ALA A 83 7.15 -19.43 9.83
C ALA A 83 6.99 -18.96 8.38
N GLU A 84 6.29 -17.85 8.18
CA GLU A 84 6.17 -17.27 6.85
C GLU A 84 7.57 -16.87 6.34
N PRO A 85 7.88 -17.09 5.05
CA PRO A 85 9.16 -16.70 4.49
C PRO A 85 9.32 -15.19 4.48
N CYS A 86 10.56 -14.72 4.40
CA CYS A 86 10.85 -13.29 4.29
C CYS A 86 10.18 -12.72 3.03
N CYS A 87 9.21 -11.80 3.17
CA CYS A 87 8.44 -11.33 2.02
C CYS A 87 9.24 -10.44 1.05
N ILE A 88 10.48 -10.07 1.40
CA ILE A 88 11.36 -9.23 0.58
C ILE A 88 12.15 -10.11 -0.41
N CYS A 89 12.83 -11.16 0.06
CA CYS A 89 13.58 -12.09 -0.79
C CYS A 89 12.79 -13.35 -1.19
N GLN A 90 11.67 -13.62 -0.53
CA GLN A 90 10.81 -14.81 -0.70
C GLN A 90 11.50 -16.12 -0.28
N GLU A 91 12.50 -16.05 0.59
CA GLU A 91 13.24 -17.21 1.12
C GLU A 91 12.82 -17.53 2.57
N GLU A 92 12.89 -18.83 2.92
CA GLU A 92 12.67 -19.30 4.29
C GLU A 92 13.82 -18.88 5.22
N TYR A 93 13.51 -18.75 6.51
CA TYR A 93 14.53 -18.46 7.51
C TYR A 93 15.29 -19.72 7.94
N ASN A 94 16.62 -19.63 7.98
CA ASN A 94 17.49 -20.70 8.48
C ASN A 94 17.95 -20.43 9.91
N ASP A 95 18.20 -21.51 10.66
CA ASP A 95 18.68 -21.43 12.04
C ASP A 95 19.97 -20.60 12.14
N GLY A 96 19.99 -19.62 13.04
CA GLY A 96 21.11 -18.71 13.23
C GLY A 96 21.17 -17.49 12.31
N GLU A 97 20.22 -17.34 11.38
CA GLU A 97 20.10 -16.11 10.57
C GLU A 97 19.68 -14.91 11.42
N ASP A 98 20.14 -13.73 11.01
CA ASP A 98 19.79 -12.47 11.66
C ASP A 98 18.48 -11.92 11.09
N LEU A 99 17.51 -11.74 11.98
CA LEU A 99 16.23 -11.12 11.68
C LEU A 99 16.18 -9.69 12.22
N GLY A 100 15.71 -8.77 11.38
CA GLY A 100 15.39 -7.41 11.74
C GLY A 100 13.89 -7.27 11.99
N THR A 101 13.53 -6.83 13.19
CA THR A 101 12.14 -6.58 13.61
C THR A 101 11.83 -5.10 13.52
N LEU A 102 10.82 -4.74 12.73
CA LEU A 102 10.30 -3.37 12.66
C LEU A 102 9.48 -3.02 13.92
N ASP A 103 9.17 -1.75 14.13
CA ASP A 103 8.38 -1.31 15.30
C ASP A 103 6.93 -1.83 15.29
N CYS A 104 6.42 -2.22 14.13
CA CYS A 104 5.14 -2.91 14.00
C CYS A 104 5.18 -4.39 14.39
N GLY A 105 6.36 -4.94 14.68
CA GLY A 105 6.56 -6.33 15.10
C GLY A 105 6.76 -7.34 13.96
N HIS A 106 6.82 -6.90 12.70
CA HIS A 106 7.11 -7.77 11.56
C HIS A 106 8.61 -8.02 11.40
N ASP A 107 8.95 -9.28 11.11
CA ASP A 107 10.32 -9.77 10.96
C ASP A 107 10.71 -9.97 9.49
N PHE A 108 11.99 -9.74 9.20
CA PHE A 108 12.62 -9.87 7.89
C PHE A 108 14.09 -10.25 8.10
N HIS A 109 14.80 -10.74 7.08
CA HIS A 109 16.27 -10.77 7.17
C HIS A 109 16.81 -9.37 7.40
N VAL A 110 17.81 -9.22 8.29
CA VAL A 110 18.42 -7.92 8.60
C VAL A 110 18.88 -7.20 7.34
N GLU A 111 19.54 -7.90 6.42
CA GLU A 111 20.02 -7.30 5.17
C GLU A 111 18.86 -6.83 4.28
N CYS A 112 17.82 -7.66 4.14
CA CYS A 112 16.65 -7.34 3.33
C CYS A 112 15.92 -6.09 3.82
N VAL A 113 15.63 -6.02 5.13
CA VAL A 113 14.91 -4.87 5.69
C VAL A 113 15.78 -3.62 5.73
N LYS A 114 17.09 -3.76 5.93
CA LYS A 114 18.03 -2.63 5.87
C LYS A 114 18.03 -1.98 4.49
N GLN A 115 18.20 -2.76 3.43
CA GLN A 115 18.14 -2.24 2.06
C GLN A 115 16.80 -1.59 1.75
N TRP A 116 15.69 -2.21 2.19
CA TRP A 116 14.36 -1.65 2.02
C TRP A 116 14.20 -0.27 2.70
N LEU A 117 14.61 -0.16 3.96
CA LEU A 117 14.48 1.06 4.75
C LEU A 117 15.35 2.22 4.24
N MET A 118 16.43 1.94 3.51
CA MET A 118 17.23 2.96 2.82
C MET A 118 16.44 3.65 1.70
N HIS A 119 15.43 2.99 1.13
CA HIS A 119 14.57 3.55 0.10
C HIS A 119 13.25 4.09 0.66
N LYS A 120 12.63 3.38 1.61
CA LYS A 120 11.34 3.73 2.20
C LYS A 120 11.23 3.30 3.66
N ASN A 121 10.97 4.23 4.57
CA ASN A 121 10.71 3.93 5.99
C ASN A 121 9.30 3.36 6.27
N TRP A 122 8.83 2.36 5.52
CA TRP A 122 7.53 1.69 5.73
C TRP A 122 7.68 0.18 5.78
N CYS A 123 6.86 -0.48 6.60
CA CYS A 123 6.79 -1.94 6.64
C CYS A 123 6.21 -2.50 5.32
N PRO A 124 6.88 -3.48 4.67
CA PRO A 124 6.37 -4.16 3.48
C PRO A 124 5.00 -4.84 3.67
N ILE A 125 4.68 -5.25 4.91
CA ILE A 125 3.47 -6.01 5.23
C ILE A 125 2.30 -5.08 5.57
N CYS A 126 2.46 -4.21 6.57
CA CYS A 126 1.34 -3.38 7.07
C CYS A 126 1.39 -1.91 6.65
N LYS A 127 2.45 -1.47 5.93
CA LYS A 127 2.63 -0.09 5.43
C LYS A 127 2.71 1.00 6.51
N THR A 128 2.83 0.64 7.79
CA THR A 128 3.12 1.61 8.85
C THR A 128 4.58 2.03 8.82
N THR A 129 4.93 3.13 9.48
CA THR A 129 6.33 3.55 9.68
C THR A 129 7.18 2.40 10.21
N GLY A 130 8.31 2.12 9.55
CA GLY A 130 9.15 0.97 9.84
C GLY A 130 9.92 1.12 11.15
N LEU A 131 10.66 2.23 11.27
CA LEU A 131 11.36 2.65 12.47
C LEU A 131 10.89 4.04 12.89
N ALA A 132 10.46 4.18 14.14
CA ALA A 132 10.18 5.46 14.76
C ALA A 132 11.50 6.17 15.08
N THR A 133 11.89 7.10 14.22
CA THR A 133 13.07 7.96 14.37
C THR A 133 12.74 9.25 15.08
#